data_AF-A0AA37QUI1-F1
#
_entry.id   AF-A0AA37QUI1-F1
#
_cell.length_a   1.000
_cell.length_b   1.000
_cell.length_c   1.000
_cell.angle_alpha   90.00
_cell.angle_beta   90.00
_cell.angle_gamma   90.00
#
_symmetry.space_group_name_H-M   'P 1'
#
loop_
_entity.id
_entity.type
_entity.pdbx_description
1 polymer ?
#
loop_
_entity_poly.entity_id
_entity_poly.type
_entity_poly.pdbx_seq_one_letter_code
_entity_poly.pdbx_strand_id
1 'polypeptide(L)'
;MNMTAPLQPTAIHAVPAELCDCGFRLLMIRQFNVGAVPPAFAIIDQRVMRMPQRLGRHGVSFAATFLPEVMSWLIDHLGRPSLHDETGRSYRNPRWPVVCWHDQERYWPSGAVTVEWYAEVAFQDHASWMAFRTHWHDSLMGRNCDADPSAGEAEQRDEAHPEKEFADDALQQA
;
A
#
# COMPACT_ATOMS: atom_id res chain seq x y z
N MET A 1 -4.16 -22.34 14.67
CA MET A 1 -5.23 -21.80 13.80
C MET A 1 -5.24 -20.30 14.00
N ASN A 2 -4.62 -19.53 13.10
CA ASN A 2 -4.64 -18.06 13.20
C ASN A 2 -6.04 -17.59 12.83
N MET A 3 -6.84 -17.22 13.83
CA MET A 3 -8.08 -16.49 13.65
C MET A 3 -7.74 -15.05 13.32
N THR A 4 -7.44 -14.76 12.05
CA THR A 4 -7.43 -13.39 11.56
C THR A 4 -8.84 -12.85 11.67
N ALA A 5 -9.05 -11.85 12.52
CA ALA A 5 -10.32 -11.14 12.62
C ALA A 5 -10.80 -10.72 11.22
N PRO A 6 -12.12 -10.75 10.94
CA PRO A 6 -12.62 -10.36 9.64
C PRO A 6 -12.15 -8.95 9.31
N LEU A 7 -11.50 -8.82 8.15
CA LEU A 7 -10.97 -7.55 7.67
C LEU A 7 -12.11 -6.52 7.68
N GLN A 8 -11.88 -5.36 8.29
CA GLN A 8 -12.88 -4.30 8.34
C GLN A 8 -12.87 -3.51 7.02
N PRO A 9 -14.01 -2.96 6.55
CA PRO A 9 -14.07 -2.18 5.32
C PRO A 9 -13.05 -1.03 5.30
N THR A 10 -12.85 -0.39 6.44
CA THR A 10 -11.94 0.75 6.65
C THR A 10 -10.48 0.36 6.89
N ALA A 11 -10.14 -0.93 6.92
CA ALA A 11 -8.76 -1.37 7.13
C ALA A 11 -7.88 -0.98 5.92
N ILE A 12 -6.84 -0.18 6.17
CA ILE A 12 -5.94 0.37 5.15
C ILE A 12 -4.55 -0.29 5.15
N HIS A 13 -4.37 -1.34 5.95
CA HIS A 13 -3.11 -2.06 6.03
C HIS A 13 -2.78 -2.74 4.70
N ALA A 14 -1.49 -2.87 4.41
CA ALA A 14 -1.00 -3.66 3.29
C ALA A 14 -1.61 -5.07 3.36
N VAL A 15 -2.12 -5.54 2.22
CA VAL A 15 -2.63 -6.90 2.06
C VAL A 15 -1.67 -7.66 1.14
N PRO A 16 -1.46 -8.97 1.36
CA PRO A 16 -0.65 -9.77 0.45
C PRO A 16 -1.14 -9.65 -1.00
N ALA A 17 -0.18 -9.61 -1.93
CA ALA A 17 -0.45 -9.67 -3.35
C ALA A 17 -1.12 -10.99 -3.72
N GLU A 18 -2.08 -10.93 -4.65
CA GLU A 18 -2.60 -12.11 -5.32
C GLU A 18 -1.58 -12.54 -6.36
N LEU A 19 -0.91 -13.68 -6.14
CA LEU A 19 0.09 -14.19 -7.07
C LEU A 19 -0.58 -14.92 -8.24
N CYS A 20 -0.10 -14.65 -9.46
CA CYS A 20 -0.54 -15.27 -10.70
C CYS A 20 0.61 -16.06 -11.35
N ASP A 21 0.32 -16.82 -12.41
CA ASP A 21 1.30 -17.71 -13.07
C ASP A 21 2.58 -16.99 -13.54
N CYS A 22 2.44 -15.78 -14.09
CA CYS A 22 3.55 -14.92 -14.53
C CYS A 22 3.38 -13.48 -14.04
N GLY A 23 2.95 -13.29 -12.81
CA GLY A 23 2.67 -11.95 -12.31
C GLY A 23 2.00 -11.91 -10.96
N PHE A 24 1.44 -10.76 -10.65
CA PHE A 24 0.73 -10.53 -9.40
C PHE A 24 -0.26 -9.39 -9.52
N ARG A 25 -1.19 -9.33 -8.58
CA ARG A 25 -2.17 -8.26 -8.44
C ARG A 25 -2.12 -7.68 -7.04
N LEU A 26 -2.12 -6.35 -6.95
CA LEU A 26 -2.07 -5.58 -5.72
C LEU A 26 -3.35 -4.78 -5.53
N LEU A 27 -3.96 -4.86 -4.35
CA LEU A 27 -5.01 -3.92 -3.97
C LEU A 27 -4.37 -2.57 -3.64
N MET A 28 -4.62 -1.56 -4.45
CA MET A 28 -4.00 -0.24 -4.32
C MET A 28 -4.91 0.77 -3.63
N ILE A 29 -6.23 0.68 -3.86
CA ILE A 29 -7.19 1.66 -3.36
C ILE A 29 -8.50 0.97 -3.00
N ARG A 30 -9.10 1.43 -1.91
CA ARG A 30 -10.50 1.16 -1.60
C ARG A 30 -11.30 2.46 -1.65
N GLN A 31 -12.30 2.48 -2.51
CA GLN A 31 -13.22 3.59 -2.66
C GLN A 31 -14.51 3.30 -1.89
N PHE A 32 -14.92 4.26 -1.08
CA PHE A 32 -16.16 4.24 -0.31
C PHE A 32 -17.14 5.20 -0.95
N ASN A 33 -18.27 4.65 -1.41
CA ASN A 33 -19.38 5.43 -1.93
C ASN A 33 -20.39 5.64 -0.80
N VAL A 34 -20.63 6.90 -0.41
CA VAL A 34 -21.57 7.22 0.66
C VAL A 34 -22.61 8.20 0.14
N GLY A 35 -23.81 7.70 -0.19
CA GLY A 35 -24.91 8.53 -0.67
C GLY A 35 -24.52 9.41 -1.87
N ALA A 36 -24.91 10.69 -1.83
CA ALA A 36 -24.67 11.66 -2.90
C ALA A 36 -23.40 12.51 -2.69
N VAL A 37 -22.52 12.16 -1.74
CA VAL A 37 -21.26 12.90 -1.51
C VAL A 37 -20.13 12.37 -2.41
N PRO A 38 -19.08 13.18 -2.68
CA PRO A 38 -17.89 12.69 -3.37
C PRO A 38 -17.30 11.45 -2.67
N PRO A 39 -16.78 10.47 -3.44
CA PRO A 39 -16.24 9.25 -2.86
C PRO A 39 -15.06 9.53 -1.93
N ALA A 40 -15.01 8.78 -0.83
CA ALA A 40 -13.83 8.72 0.02
C ALA A 40 -12.91 7.60 -0.45
N PHE A 41 -11.59 7.77 -0.30
CA PHE A 41 -10.60 6.81 -0.79
C PHE A 41 -9.60 6.48 0.31
N ALA A 42 -9.35 5.19 0.51
CA ALA A 42 -8.21 4.68 1.25
C ALA A 42 -7.14 4.22 0.27
N ILE A 43 -5.93 4.77 0.36
CA ILE A 43 -4.78 4.34 -0.43
C ILE A 43 -4.00 3.32 0.40
N ILE A 44 -3.70 2.18 -0.19
CA ILE A 44 -2.99 1.09 0.47
C ILE A 44 -1.54 1.09 -0.02
N ASP A 45 -0.61 1.23 0.91
CA ASP A 45 0.81 1.18 0.60
C ASP A 45 1.28 -0.27 0.45
N GLN A 46 1.53 -0.66 -0.79
CA GLN A 46 1.95 -2.01 -1.17
C GLN A 46 3.47 -2.15 -1.29
N ARG A 47 4.24 -1.07 -1.07
CA ARG A 47 5.72 -1.08 -1.03
C ARG A 47 6.43 -1.68 -2.26
N VAL A 48 5.72 -1.76 -3.39
CA VAL A 48 6.24 -2.21 -4.70
C VAL A 48 5.88 -1.19 -5.78
N MET A 49 4.65 -0.69 -5.69
CA MET A 49 4.08 0.33 -6.55
C MET A 49 4.13 1.70 -5.87
N ARG A 50 4.39 2.77 -6.61
CA ARG A 50 4.19 4.12 -6.08
C ARG A 50 2.74 4.31 -5.68
N MET A 51 2.53 4.95 -4.54
CA MET A 51 1.21 5.39 -4.14
C MET A 51 0.63 6.33 -5.20
N PRO A 52 -0.61 6.10 -5.66
CA PRO A 52 -1.36 7.04 -6.45
C PRO A 52 -1.29 8.47 -5.89
N GLN A 53 -0.66 9.39 -6.62
CA GLN A 53 -0.79 10.81 -6.32
C GLN A 53 -2.09 11.33 -6.94
N ARG A 54 -2.91 12.02 -6.15
CA ARG A 54 -4.17 12.61 -6.61
C ARG A 54 -3.92 13.54 -7.80
N LEU A 55 -4.39 13.16 -8.99
CA LEU A 55 -4.36 14.03 -10.18
C LEU A 55 -5.79 14.43 -10.60
N GLY A 56 -6.26 15.54 -10.02
CA GLY A 56 -7.22 16.45 -10.68
C GLY A 56 -8.72 16.26 -10.43
N ARG A 57 -9.48 17.31 -10.82
CA ARG A 57 -10.95 17.46 -10.69
C ARG A 57 -11.79 16.55 -11.61
N HIS A 58 -11.16 15.75 -12.48
CA HIS A 58 -11.83 15.08 -13.61
C HIS A 58 -11.83 13.55 -13.55
N GLY A 59 -11.39 12.97 -12.43
CA GLY A 59 -11.34 11.53 -12.26
C GLY A 59 -10.03 11.10 -11.61
N VAL A 60 -9.88 9.79 -11.38
CA VAL A 60 -8.66 9.24 -10.81
C VAL A 60 -7.74 8.80 -11.93
N SER A 61 -6.64 9.54 -12.15
CA SER A 61 -5.60 9.17 -13.11
C SER A 61 -4.43 8.54 -12.36
N PHE A 62 -4.13 7.28 -12.68
CA PHE A 62 -3.03 6.54 -12.09
C PHE A 62 -1.91 6.33 -13.09
N ALA A 63 -0.78 7.02 -12.90
CA ALA A 63 0.47 6.56 -13.48
C ALA A 63 1.03 5.45 -12.57
N ALA A 64 0.57 4.22 -12.78
CA ALA A 64 1.12 3.04 -12.12
C ALA A 64 2.61 2.92 -12.49
N THR A 65 3.47 3.35 -11.58
CA THR A 65 4.92 3.22 -11.73
C THR A 65 5.41 2.49 -10.51
N PHE A 66 6.29 1.51 -10.71
CA PHE A 66 6.99 0.90 -9.59
C PHE A 66 7.73 1.96 -8.76
N LEU A 67 8.00 1.64 -7.50
CA LEU A 67 8.88 2.46 -6.67
C LEU A 67 10.26 2.61 -7.34
N PRO A 68 10.99 3.72 -7.08
CA PRO A 68 12.29 3.97 -7.70
C PRO A 68 13.27 2.80 -7.63
N GLU A 69 13.36 2.14 -6.47
CA GLU A 69 14.23 0.99 -6.22
C GLU A 69 13.82 -0.24 -7.04
N VAL A 70 12.51 -0.50 -7.14
CA VAL A 70 11.96 -1.57 -7.97
C VAL A 70 12.19 -1.26 -9.46
N MET A 71 12.01 0.00 -9.88
CA MET A 71 12.32 0.45 -11.23
C MET A 71 13.81 0.26 -11.56
N SER A 72 14.71 0.63 -10.65
CA SER A 72 16.16 0.45 -10.84
C SER A 72 16.49 -1.02 -11.00
N TRP A 73 15.98 -1.88 -10.10
CA TRP A 73 16.19 -3.32 -10.17
C TRP A 73 15.69 -3.91 -11.49
N LEU A 74 14.49 -3.51 -11.95
CA LEU A 74 13.95 -3.94 -13.24
C LEU A 74 14.83 -3.47 -14.40
N ILE A 75 15.40 -2.27 -14.31
CA ILE A 75 16.29 -1.74 -15.35
C ILE A 75 17.56 -2.57 -15.46
N ASP A 76 18.13 -2.94 -14.32
CA ASP A 76 19.34 -3.76 -14.27
C ASP A 76 19.07 -5.19 -14.77
N HIS A 77 17.89 -5.75 -14.49
CA HIS A 77 17.55 -7.13 -14.85
C HIS A 77 17.00 -7.30 -16.27
N LEU A 78 16.23 -6.32 -16.76
CA LEU A 78 15.45 -6.44 -18.01
C LEU A 78 15.86 -5.43 -19.08
N GLY A 79 16.74 -4.47 -18.77
CA GLY A 79 17.15 -3.37 -19.65
C GLY A 79 16.29 -2.12 -19.46
N ARG A 80 16.26 -1.18 -20.41
CA ARG A 80 15.37 -0.01 -20.26
C ARG A 80 13.93 -0.36 -20.68
N PRO A 81 12.88 0.30 -20.12
CA PRO A 81 11.48 0.11 -20.57
C PRO A 81 11.25 0.50 -22.03
N SER A 82 12.06 1.43 -22.54
CA SER A 82 12.07 1.87 -23.92
C SER A 82 13.43 1.61 -24.54
N LEU A 83 13.44 1.07 -25.75
CA LEU A 83 14.61 0.82 -26.58
C LEU A 83 14.54 1.72 -27.82
N HIS A 84 15.62 1.74 -28.60
CA HIS A 84 15.69 2.43 -29.89
C HIS A 84 16.14 1.43 -30.96
N ASP A 85 15.53 1.49 -32.14
CA ASP A 85 15.97 0.69 -33.29
C ASP A 85 17.15 1.35 -34.01
N GLU A 86 17.63 0.72 -35.08
CA GLU A 86 18.76 1.21 -35.89
C GLU A 86 18.47 2.58 -36.54
N THR A 87 17.20 2.96 -36.68
CA THR A 87 16.78 4.27 -37.22
C THR A 87 16.63 5.33 -36.13
N GLY A 88 16.84 4.96 -34.87
CA GLY A 88 16.64 5.83 -33.71
C GLY A 88 15.17 5.96 -33.27
N ARG A 89 14.25 5.15 -33.81
CA ARG A 89 12.85 5.17 -33.39
C ARG A 89 12.69 4.44 -32.07
N SER A 90 12.00 5.06 -31.12
CA SER A 90 11.72 4.44 -29.82
C SER A 90 10.63 3.37 -29.92
N TYR A 91 10.82 2.26 -29.22
CA TYR A 91 9.83 1.20 -29.06
C TYR A 91 9.88 0.59 -27.66
N ARG A 92 8.78 -0.04 -27.24
CA ARG A 92 8.69 -0.68 -25.92
C ARG A 92 9.60 -1.90 -25.87
N ASN A 93 10.34 -2.06 -24.78
CA ASN A 93 11.09 -3.28 -24.51
C ASN A 93 10.12 -4.46 -24.35
N PRO A 94 10.19 -5.50 -25.21
CA PRO A 94 9.27 -6.63 -25.17
C PRO A 94 9.42 -7.52 -23.95
N ARG A 95 10.48 -7.34 -23.14
CA ARG A 95 10.67 -8.05 -21.86
C ARG A 95 10.04 -7.31 -20.68
N TRP A 96 9.61 -6.07 -20.88
CA TRP A 96 9.12 -5.23 -19.79
C TRP A 96 7.76 -5.72 -19.30
N PRO A 97 7.52 -5.75 -17.97
CA PRO A 97 6.22 -6.10 -17.44
C PRO A 97 5.15 -5.11 -17.93
N VAL A 98 3.94 -5.63 -18.13
CA VAL A 98 2.73 -4.84 -18.39
C VAL A 98 2.09 -4.51 -17.05
N VAL A 99 1.56 -3.29 -16.90
CA VAL A 99 0.74 -2.93 -15.76
C VAL A 99 -0.65 -2.54 -16.24
N CYS A 100 -1.67 -3.17 -15.68
CA CYS A 100 -3.08 -2.93 -15.97
C CYS A 100 -3.83 -2.54 -14.69
N TRP A 101 -4.85 -1.69 -14.82
CA TRP A 101 -5.73 -1.34 -13.71
C TRP A 101 -7.07 -2.05 -13.86
N HIS A 102 -7.59 -2.53 -12.73
CA HIS A 102 -8.90 -3.17 -12.65
C HIS A 102 -9.62 -2.64 -11.42
N ASP A 103 -10.92 -2.45 -11.52
CA ASP A 103 -11.78 -2.15 -10.40
C ASP A 103 -12.84 -3.24 -10.22
N GLN A 104 -13.22 -3.49 -8.98
CA GLN A 104 -14.23 -4.49 -8.65
C GLN A 104 -15.04 -4.05 -7.43
N GLU A 105 -16.35 -4.23 -7.48
CA GLU A 105 -17.19 -4.06 -6.29
C GLU A 105 -16.94 -5.17 -5.27
N ARG A 106 -16.85 -4.77 -4.00
CA ARG A 106 -16.77 -5.66 -2.85
C ARG A 106 -17.91 -5.40 -1.88
N TYR A 107 -18.63 -6.47 -1.58
CA TYR A 107 -19.70 -6.51 -0.61
C TYR A 107 -19.15 -7.03 0.73
N TRP A 108 -19.25 -6.22 1.77
CA TRP A 108 -18.74 -6.56 3.10
C TRP A 108 -19.81 -7.21 3.96
N PRO A 109 -19.46 -8.11 4.90
CA PRO A 109 -20.42 -8.71 5.84
C PRO A 109 -21.19 -7.68 6.69
N SER A 110 -20.62 -6.48 6.88
CA SER A 110 -21.27 -5.37 7.58
C SER A 110 -22.37 -4.68 6.75
N GLY A 111 -22.58 -5.08 5.50
CA GLY A 111 -23.49 -4.42 4.55
C GLY A 111 -22.88 -3.24 3.80
N ALA A 112 -21.62 -2.87 4.09
CA ALA A 112 -20.91 -1.85 3.32
C ALA A 112 -20.59 -2.36 1.90
N VAL A 113 -20.59 -1.44 0.93
CA VAL A 113 -20.16 -1.70 -0.45
C VAL A 113 -19.01 -0.76 -0.78
N THR A 114 -17.93 -1.31 -1.32
CA THR A 114 -16.75 -0.54 -1.74
C THR A 114 -16.36 -0.91 -3.16
N VAL A 115 -15.68 0.00 -3.86
CA VAL A 115 -14.98 -0.34 -5.11
C VAL A 115 -13.50 -0.52 -4.80
N GLU A 116 -12.99 -1.72 -5.04
CA GLU A 116 -11.58 -2.07 -4.86
C GLU A 116 -10.84 -1.90 -6.19
N TRP A 117 -9.75 -1.12 -6.17
CA TRP A 117 -8.93 -0.85 -7.34
C TRP A 117 -7.60 -1.58 -7.21
N TYR A 118 -7.28 -2.34 -8.25
CA TYR A 118 -6.13 -3.21 -8.32
C TYR A 118 -5.16 -2.78 -9.42
N ALA A 119 -3.87 -2.89 -9.12
CA ALA A 119 -2.82 -2.89 -10.12
C ALA A 119 -2.39 -4.33 -10.40
N GLU A 120 -2.56 -4.79 -11.63
CA GLU A 120 -2.11 -6.09 -12.11
C GLU A 120 -0.82 -5.94 -12.90
N VAL A 121 0.18 -6.73 -12.53
CA VAL A 121 1.50 -6.73 -13.15
C VAL A 121 1.74 -8.08 -13.80
N ALA A 122 1.94 -8.08 -15.12
CA ALA A 122 2.23 -9.28 -15.90
C ALA A 122 3.64 -9.24 -16.48
N PHE A 123 4.47 -10.23 -16.14
CA PHE A 123 5.77 -10.47 -16.76
C PHE A 123 5.60 -11.27 -18.04
N GLN A 124 6.54 -11.07 -18.97
CA GLN A 124 6.51 -11.65 -20.31
C GLN A 124 7.02 -13.10 -20.33
N ASP A 125 7.80 -13.47 -19.31
CA ASP A 125 8.38 -14.79 -19.17
C ASP A 125 8.50 -15.18 -17.69
N HIS A 126 8.47 -16.50 -17.45
CA HIS A 126 8.47 -17.06 -16.10
C HIS A 126 9.79 -16.84 -15.36
N ALA A 127 10.93 -16.76 -16.06
CA ALA A 127 12.23 -16.57 -15.40
C ALA A 127 12.34 -15.17 -14.79
N SER A 128 11.93 -14.14 -15.54
CA SER A 128 11.85 -12.76 -15.07
C SER A 128 10.87 -12.62 -13.91
N TRP A 129 9.71 -13.28 -13.98
CA TRP A 129 8.74 -13.33 -12.88
C TRP A 129 9.35 -13.94 -11.62
N MET A 130 9.96 -15.13 -11.72
CA MET A 130 10.52 -15.82 -10.57
C MET A 130 11.65 -15.02 -9.93
N ALA A 131 12.52 -14.38 -10.73
CA ALA A 131 13.55 -13.50 -10.22
C ALA A 131 12.96 -12.33 -9.42
N PHE A 132 11.92 -11.68 -9.95
CA PHE A 132 11.24 -10.59 -9.26
C PHE A 132 10.57 -11.06 -7.96
N ARG A 133 9.81 -12.17 -8.03
CA ARG A 133 9.09 -12.74 -6.90
C ARG A 133 10.03 -13.10 -5.76
N THR A 134 11.17 -13.70 -6.07
CA THR A 134 12.18 -14.06 -5.06
C THR A 134 12.77 -12.81 -4.42
N HIS A 135 13.09 -11.78 -5.21
CA HIS A 135 13.71 -10.56 -4.69
C HIS A 135 12.75 -9.71 -3.83
N TRP A 136 11.49 -9.59 -4.25
CA TRP A 136 10.47 -8.75 -3.60
C TRP A 136 9.47 -9.57 -2.76
N HIS A 137 9.83 -10.78 -2.35
CA HIS A 137 8.93 -11.71 -1.67
C HIS A 137 8.24 -11.09 -0.46
N ASP A 138 9.00 -10.45 0.44
CA ASP A 138 8.43 -9.93 1.69
C ASP A 138 7.46 -8.77 1.45
N SER A 139 7.78 -7.88 0.51
CA SER A 139 6.89 -6.82 0.05
C SER A 139 5.60 -7.38 -0.55
N LEU A 140 5.70 -8.41 -1.41
CA LEU A 140 4.53 -9.09 -2.00
C LEU A 140 3.68 -9.79 -0.94
N MET A 141 4.28 -10.25 0.16
CA MET A 141 3.54 -10.88 1.26
C MET A 141 2.99 -9.87 2.27
N GLY A 142 3.12 -8.57 2.02
CA GLY A 142 2.65 -7.51 2.93
C GLY A 142 3.39 -7.51 4.26
N ARG A 143 4.62 -8.04 4.32
CA ARG A 143 5.41 -8.11 5.55
C ARG A 143 6.26 -6.86 5.71
N ASN A 144 6.31 -6.32 6.92
CA ASN A 144 7.25 -5.26 7.27
C ASN A 144 8.64 -5.85 7.48
N CYS A 145 9.64 -5.34 6.75
CA CYS A 145 11.04 -5.54 7.10
C CYS A 145 11.45 -4.73 8.35
N ASP A 146 10.61 -3.78 8.78
CA ASP A 146 10.84 -2.87 9.91
C ASP A 146 10.08 -3.29 11.18
N ALA A 147 9.98 -4.59 11.45
CA ALA A 147 9.70 -5.03 12.81
C ALA A 147 11.03 -5.06 13.57
N ASP A 148 11.56 -3.88 13.91
CA ASP A 148 12.55 -3.78 14.96
C ASP A 148 11.84 -4.13 16.28
N PRO A 149 12.16 -5.25 16.95
CA PRO A 149 11.50 -5.61 18.20
C PRO A 149 11.92 -4.70 19.37
N SER A 150 12.83 -3.75 19.14
CA SER A 150 13.40 -2.86 20.17
C SER A 150 12.53 -1.64 20.52
N ALA A 151 11.41 -1.38 19.83
CA ALA A 151 10.56 -0.21 20.12
C ALA A 151 9.43 -0.50 21.14
N GLY A 152 9.73 -1.33 22.15
CA GLY A 152 8.76 -1.87 23.10
C GLY A 152 9.15 -1.76 24.56
N GLU A 153 10.00 -0.81 24.97
CA GLU A 153 10.26 -0.54 26.39
C GLU A 153 10.46 0.96 26.64
N ALA A 154 9.36 1.73 26.62
CA ALA A 154 9.32 3.04 27.29
C ALA A 154 7.87 3.48 27.52
N GLU A 155 7.30 3.09 28.66
CA GLU A 155 6.57 3.97 29.59
C GLU A 155 5.86 3.11 30.64
N GLN A 156 6.61 2.69 31.65
CA GLN A 156 6.04 2.42 32.97
C GLN A 156 5.82 3.79 33.62
N ARG A 157 4.67 4.41 33.33
CA ARG A 157 4.21 5.57 34.09
C ARG A 157 3.73 5.07 35.44
N ASP A 158 4.48 5.40 36.48
CA ASP A 158 4.05 5.28 37.87
C ASP A 158 2.71 6.00 38.06
N GLU A 159 1.67 5.23 38.36
CA GLU A 159 0.43 5.73 38.97
C GLU A 159 0.70 5.99 40.45
N ALA A 160 0.79 7.26 40.84
CA ALA A 160 0.59 7.66 42.23
C ALA A 160 -0.76 8.40 42.35
N HIS A 161 -1.65 7.77 43.12
CA HIS A 161 -3.04 8.13 43.40
C HIS A 161 -3.23 9.52 44.07
N PRO A 162 -4.44 10.11 44.02
CA PRO A 162 -4.76 11.47 44.47
C PRO A 162 -5.24 11.52 45.93
N GLU A 163 -5.21 12.73 46.53
CA GLU A 163 -6.26 13.35 47.37
C GLU A 163 -5.71 14.32 48.44
N LYS A 164 -6.48 15.41 48.66
CA LYS A 164 -6.45 16.44 49.75
C LYS A 164 -5.36 17.51 49.63
N GLU A 165 -5.59 18.81 49.79
CA GLU A 165 -6.66 19.54 50.47
C GLU A 165 -6.58 21.01 49.98
N PHE A 166 -7.68 21.58 49.48
CA PHE A 166 -7.85 23.02 49.33
C PHE A 166 -8.69 23.49 50.51
N ALA A 167 -8.10 24.24 51.44
CA ALA A 167 -8.72 25.35 52.17
C ALA A 167 -7.73 25.94 53.19
N ASP A 168 -7.72 27.28 53.20
CA ASP A 168 -7.39 28.17 54.32
C ASP A 168 -5.97 28.13 54.93
N ASP A 169 -5.19 29.18 54.66
CA ASP A 169 -5.13 30.25 55.66
C ASP A 169 -4.60 31.59 55.13
N ALA A 170 -5.51 32.56 55.17
CA ALA A 170 -5.34 33.95 55.57
C ALA A 170 -3.99 34.67 55.35
N LEU A 171 -4.04 35.65 54.45
CA LEU A 171 -3.46 36.97 54.69
C LEU A 171 -3.84 37.49 56.09
N GLN A 172 -2.87 37.55 56.99
CA GLN A 172 -2.73 38.44 58.16
C GLN A 172 -1.28 38.20 58.63
N GLN A 173 -0.40 39.15 58.87
CA GLN A 173 -0.53 40.54 59.26
C GLN A 173 0.88 41.17 59.18
N ALA A 174 0.89 42.48 58.92
CA ALA A 174 1.84 43.50 59.40
C ALA A 174 3.34 43.38 59.06
#